data_AF-A0ABD3PI76-F1
#
_entry.id   AF-A0ABD3PI76-F1
#
_cell.length_a   1.000
_cell.length_b   1.000
_cell.length_c   1.000
_cell.angle_alpha   90.00
_cell.angle_beta   90.00
_cell.angle_gamma   90.00
#
_symmetry.space_group_name_H-M   'P 1'
#
loop_
_entity.id
_entity.type
_entity.pdbx_description
1 polymer ?
#
loop_
_entity_poly.entity_id
_entity_poly.type
_entity_poly.pdbx_seq_one_letter_code
_entity_poly.pdbx_strand_id
1 'polypeptide(L)'
;MMVSLLAAVIWGIAACILVTINCSTYSNFSSSSLIELRQSERRLESHGLSRQTSTTHNNTNAEGQGQRALFPKLSGFSDPKSTNSRTTPPIDRTDVSLDPNQTKAPDSVMAKYSLYKVLLTIPAFRRELYLLYYHPIKDEFHVYINEQKDGWVAALKNRIYQIMPMLAYALRNHFPDRFNGESDFILLASSGDEPKLDCSCFDKVTRSQHPICRNEDFAPILQFGAVFQDGEILPSLVTMPLWHHLPCLRQWQQTNTICETYKKRTLAAGVVGGEEAIKSRVGGVSIAAPPLEQVWDSLIPQVIWRGSDFGFIWCIHPLLRLIDFETDIAKRISLSQCRNNARGILQCLLQLWEILTPRWRAVFWTLQAELDADEANKTANSKGLSPVLPWIDAKFTVKTRVHGKPTDVKKIDRYTPYEDYGLKVAARGFMTLSELSHYKYQFDIGGGGGTTFSGTIEKLAMPGVLFHHITSTKDYYHDDLVPWMHYIPVEEGLSDLREMYEWAVANTEQSMRISEAGSQYVRSWANPKVIEQIYNKYFVESLRRVVNAYQSSGEDVGEIMKERKWTLIAKGSGKDLRLMYTKDTD
;
A
#
# COMPACT_ATOMS: atom_id res chain seq x y z
N MET A 1 3.80 32.00 -66.74
CA MET A 1 5.07 31.47 -66.18
C MET A 1 5.29 32.13 -64.83
N MET A 2 5.61 31.34 -63.79
CA MET A 2 5.37 31.59 -62.35
C MET A 2 3.94 31.32 -61.85
N VAL A 3 3.36 30.14 -62.11
CA VAL A 3 2.30 29.54 -61.25
C VAL A 3 2.33 28.00 -61.36
N SER A 4 3.50 27.37 -61.22
CA SER A 4 3.65 25.91 -61.35
C SER A 4 4.35 25.26 -60.15
N LEU A 5 4.32 25.93 -58.99
CA LEU A 5 4.78 25.37 -57.71
C LEU A 5 3.75 25.54 -56.56
N LEU A 6 2.50 25.91 -56.86
CA LEU A 6 1.42 26.05 -55.85
C LEU A 6 0.17 25.19 -56.11
N ALA A 7 0.14 24.38 -57.17
CA ALA A 7 -1.00 23.49 -57.47
C ALA A 7 -0.93 22.12 -56.77
N ALA A 8 0.21 21.76 -56.14
CA ALA A 8 0.39 20.46 -55.48
C ALA A 8 -0.03 20.44 -53.99
N VAL A 9 -0.46 21.59 -53.43
CA VAL A 9 -0.83 21.70 -52.00
C VAL A 9 -2.35 21.79 -51.80
N ILE A 10 -3.17 21.82 -52.86
CA ILE A 10 -4.62 22.05 -52.75
C ILE A 10 -5.48 20.85 -53.22
N TRP A 11 -4.89 19.79 -53.77
CA TRP A 11 -5.62 18.56 -54.14
C TRP A 11 -5.76 17.52 -53.01
N GLY A 12 -5.23 17.80 -51.81
CA GLY A 12 -5.27 16.89 -50.67
C GLY A 12 -6.46 17.04 -49.72
N ILE A 13 -7.40 17.98 -49.95
CA ILE A 13 -8.43 18.34 -48.94
C ILE A 13 -9.88 18.34 -49.47
N ALA A 14 -10.15 18.02 -50.75
CA ALA A 14 -11.51 18.08 -51.31
C ALA A 14 -11.98 16.78 -51.98
N ALA A 15 -11.85 15.65 -51.29
CA ALA A 15 -12.58 14.41 -51.61
C ALA A 15 -13.31 13.90 -50.36
N CYS A 16 -14.06 14.81 -49.74
CA CYS A 16 -15.17 14.50 -48.85
C CYS A 16 -16.46 14.71 -49.67
N ILE A 17 -17.42 13.82 -49.48
CA ILE A 17 -18.84 13.90 -49.89
C ILE A 17 -19.17 13.18 -51.21
N LEU A 18 -20.17 12.29 -51.12
CA LEU A 18 -20.82 11.43 -52.13
C LEU A 18 -20.25 10.02 -52.30
N VAL A 19 -20.74 9.06 -51.51
CA VAL A 19 -21.70 8.03 -51.95
C VAL A 19 -22.15 7.23 -50.71
N THR A 20 -23.41 7.44 -50.36
CA THR A 20 -24.24 6.64 -49.44
C THR A 20 -24.77 5.37 -50.11
N ILE A 21 -25.15 4.36 -49.28
CA ILE A 21 -26.28 3.39 -49.45
C ILE A 21 -25.90 1.90 -49.27
N ASN A 22 -26.53 1.29 -48.25
CA ASN A 22 -26.95 -0.11 -48.02
C ASN A 22 -26.35 -1.26 -48.85
N CYS A 23 -25.89 -2.33 -48.18
CA CYS A 23 -26.73 -3.53 -47.96
C CYS A 23 -26.02 -4.61 -47.10
N SER A 24 -26.86 -5.49 -46.57
CA SER A 24 -26.65 -6.52 -45.56
C SER A 24 -26.16 -7.88 -46.08
N THR A 25 -25.57 -8.65 -45.15
CA THR A 25 -25.54 -10.13 -44.98
C THR A 25 -24.35 -10.97 -45.50
N TYR A 26 -24.00 -11.93 -44.61
CA TYR A 26 -23.26 -13.21 -44.74
C TYR A 26 -21.72 -13.29 -44.60
N SER A 27 -21.32 -13.65 -43.36
CA SER A 27 -20.50 -14.81 -42.93
C SER A 27 -19.08 -15.08 -43.46
N ASN A 28 -18.21 -15.35 -42.46
CA ASN A 28 -17.02 -16.21 -42.44
C ASN A 28 -15.80 -15.76 -43.26
N PHE A 29 -14.75 -15.29 -42.58
CA PHE A 29 -13.40 -15.88 -42.69
C PHE A 29 -12.52 -15.49 -41.49
N SER A 30 -11.57 -16.38 -41.21
CA SER A 30 -10.87 -16.64 -39.95
C SER A 30 -9.85 -15.61 -39.50
N SER A 31 -9.73 -15.50 -38.17
CA SER A 31 -8.67 -14.83 -37.41
C SER A 31 -7.33 -15.57 -37.49
N SER A 32 -6.37 -15.00 -38.21
CA SER A 32 -4.96 -15.41 -38.14
C SER A 32 -4.06 -14.24 -38.54
N SER A 33 -3.81 -13.30 -37.62
CA SER A 33 -2.70 -12.31 -37.68
C SER A 33 -2.63 -11.36 -36.47
N LEU A 34 -2.81 -11.85 -35.24
CA LEU A 34 -2.60 -11.03 -34.01
C LEU A 34 -2.00 -11.84 -32.82
N ILE A 35 -1.26 -12.92 -33.10
CA ILE A 35 -0.69 -13.83 -32.08
C ILE A 35 0.85 -13.70 -31.88
N GLU A 36 1.55 -12.85 -32.66
CA GLU A 36 3.02 -12.82 -32.63
C GLU A 36 3.70 -11.87 -31.62
N LEU A 37 2.97 -11.23 -30.71
CA LEU A 37 3.58 -10.35 -29.67
C LEU A 37 3.48 -10.89 -28.23
N ARG A 38 3.12 -12.16 -28.03
CA ARG A 38 2.98 -12.79 -26.70
C ARG A 38 3.94 -13.96 -26.39
N GLN A 39 5.00 -14.16 -27.19
CA GLN A 39 5.87 -15.35 -27.07
C GLN A 39 7.36 -15.09 -26.69
N SER A 40 7.79 -13.86 -26.41
CA SER A 40 9.20 -13.58 -26.07
C SER A 40 9.58 -13.75 -24.59
N GLU A 41 8.64 -14.00 -23.66
CA GLU A 41 8.95 -14.09 -22.21
C GLU A 41 9.06 -15.52 -21.64
N ARG A 42 9.01 -16.57 -22.48
CA ARG A 42 8.97 -17.97 -22.00
C ARG A 42 10.10 -18.90 -22.45
N ARG A 43 11.17 -18.39 -23.04
CA ARG A 43 12.40 -19.18 -23.27
C ARG A 43 13.58 -18.41 -22.72
N LEU A 44 14.13 -18.86 -21.60
CA LEU A 44 15.55 -18.80 -21.19
C LEU A 44 15.65 -19.27 -19.73
N GLU A 45 15.40 -20.57 -19.53
CA GLU A 45 15.86 -21.36 -18.37
C GLU A 45 16.24 -22.75 -18.91
N SER A 46 17.53 -22.95 -19.25
CA SER A 46 18.16 -24.27 -19.29
C SER A 46 19.68 -24.11 -19.37
N HIS A 47 20.36 -24.09 -18.22
CA HIS A 47 21.46 -25.00 -17.87
C HIS A 47 22.44 -24.41 -16.85
N GLY A 48 22.50 -25.08 -15.70
CA GLY A 48 23.75 -25.55 -15.09
C GLY A 48 24.43 -24.65 -14.07
N LEU A 49 24.42 -25.07 -12.80
CA LEU A 49 25.59 -24.94 -11.93
C LEU A 49 25.57 -26.03 -10.84
N SER A 50 26.69 -26.74 -10.72
CA SER A 50 27.13 -27.49 -9.54
C SER A 50 28.48 -26.84 -9.16
N ARG A 51 28.93 -26.69 -7.92
CA ARG A 51 28.69 -27.38 -6.65
C ARG A 51 29.44 -26.56 -5.56
N GLN A 52 28.92 -26.54 -4.32
CA GLN A 52 29.62 -26.71 -3.00
C GLN A 52 30.90 -25.87 -2.69
N THR A 53 31.18 -25.34 -1.48
CA THR A 53 30.86 -25.73 -0.09
C THR A 53 31.41 -24.66 0.89
N SER A 54 30.71 -24.45 2.02
CA SER A 54 31.14 -24.32 3.46
C SER A 54 32.50 -23.69 3.83
N THR A 55 32.75 -23.01 4.97
CA THR A 55 32.33 -23.24 6.39
C THR A 55 32.94 -22.14 7.30
N THR A 56 32.16 -21.64 8.29
CA THR A 56 32.43 -21.40 9.75
C THR A 56 33.84 -20.96 10.28
N HIS A 57 34.06 -20.14 11.33
CA HIS A 57 33.55 -20.16 12.71
C HIS A 57 34.02 -18.96 13.60
N ASN A 58 33.14 -18.50 14.51
CA ASN A 58 33.28 -18.22 15.98
C ASN A 58 34.18 -17.14 16.65
N ASN A 59 33.50 -16.37 17.55
CA ASN A 59 33.74 -16.07 18.99
C ASN A 59 34.98 -15.20 19.42
N THR A 60 35.02 -14.38 20.49
CA THR A 60 34.21 -14.17 21.73
C THR A 60 34.71 -12.93 22.54
N ASN A 61 33.78 -12.27 23.26
CA ASN A 61 33.77 -11.75 24.66
C ASN A 61 34.74 -10.71 25.29
N ALA A 62 34.09 -9.89 26.17
CA ALA A 62 34.42 -9.49 27.58
C ALA A 62 34.71 -7.99 27.84
N GLU A 63 33.81 -7.25 28.54
CA GLU A 63 33.84 -6.79 29.97
C GLU A 63 34.59 -5.44 30.19
N GLY A 64 34.22 -4.45 31.02
CA GLY A 64 33.13 -4.20 31.97
C GLY A 64 33.28 -2.83 32.70
N GLN A 65 32.25 -2.43 33.49
CA GLN A 65 32.21 -1.53 34.69
C GLN A 65 32.66 -0.04 34.56
N GLY A 66 32.06 1.00 35.17
CA GLY A 66 30.93 1.19 36.11
C GLY A 66 30.89 2.63 36.70
N GLN A 67 29.78 2.99 37.38
CA GLN A 67 29.58 4.07 38.39
C GLN A 67 29.58 5.56 37.94
N ARG A 68 28.82 6.54 38.48
CA ARG A 68 27.62 6.66 39.33
C ARG A 68 27.32 8.19 39.48
N ALA A 69 26.03 8.55 39.53
CA ALA A 69 25.41 9.56 40.40
C ALA A 69 25.35 11.08 40.05
N LEU A 70 24.21 11.65 40.45
CA LEU A 70 23.90 13.02 40.91
C LEU A 70 23.14 13.98 39.96
N PHE A 71 21.82 14.00 40.13
CA PHE A 71 20.95 15.15 39.84
C PHE A 71 21.17 16.27 40.87
N PRO A 72 20.92 17.54 40.51
CA PRO A 72 19.75 18.19 41.11
C PRO A 72 18.95 19.15 40.19
N LYS A 73 17.66 19.24 40.51
CA LYS A 73 16.64 20.19 40.04
C LYS A 73 16.98 21.64 40.45
N LEU A 74 16.51 22.62 39.66
CA LEU A 74 16.20 24.03 40.02
C LEU A 74 15.26 24.57 38.91
N SER A 75 13.92 24.56 39.03
CA SER A 75 13.04 25.55 39.68
C SER A 75 13.52 27.02 39.68
N GLY A 76 12.83 27.89 38.93
CA GLY A 76 12.63 29.30 39.32
C GLY A 76 12.68 30.36 38.22
N PHE A 77 11.52 30.99 37.96
CA PHE A 77 11.28 32.32 37.34
C PHE A 77 11.53 32.48 35.83
N SER A 78 10.86 33.35 35.08
CA SER A 78 9.50 33.93 35.01
C SER A 78 9.57 34.91 33.84
N ASP A 79 8.64 34.79 32.90
CA ASP A 79 8.55 35.56 31.66
C ASP A 79 8.16 37.04 31.89
N PRO A 80 8.71 37.97 31.09
CA PRO A 80 7.94 39.11 30.59
C PRO A 80 8.07 39.28 29.07
N LYS A 81 6.93 39.11 28.38
CA LYS A 81 6.66 39.26 26.94
C LYS A 81 7.28 40.47 26.24
N SER A 82 7.70 40.24 24.99
CA SER A 82 7.58 41.09 23.77
C SER A 82 8.55 40.52 22.72
N THR A 83 8.29 40.19 21.45
CA THR A 83 7.20 40.37 20.48
C THR A 83 7.56 39.52 19.24
N ASN A 84 6.54 38.99 18.55
CA ASN A 84 6.51 38.56 17.14
C ASN A 84 7.50 37.48 16.64
N SER A 85 7.02 36.22 16.59
CA SER A 85 7.06 35.41 15.36
C SER A 85 6.12 34.19 15.47
N ARG A 86 5.40 33.92 14.37
CA ARG A 86 4.60 32.72 14.02
C ARG A 86 4.26 31.73 15.14
N THR A 87 3.00 31.78 15.59
CA THR A 87 2.42 30.81 16.53
C THR A 87 1.96 29.54 15.81
N THR A 88 2.68 28.45 16.05
CA THR A 88 2.14 27.09 16.22
C THR A 88 1.15 27.07 17.41
N PRO A 89 0.06 26.29 17.36
CA PRO A 89 -0.87 26.20 18.48
C PRO A 89 -0.32 25.30 19.60
N PRO A 90 -0.58 25.61 20.88
CA PRO A 90 -0.14 24.79 22.00
C PRO A 90 -1.07 23.59 22.22
N ILE A 91 -0.48 22.41 22.40
CA ILE A 91 -1.18 21.20 22.84
C ILE A 91 -1.35 21.30 24.37
N ASP A 92 -2.59 21.42 24.81
CA ASP A 92 -2.98 21.38 26.21
C ASP A 92 -2.79 19.97 26.79
N ARG A 93 -2.28 19.90 28.02
CA ARG A 93 -2.17 18.67 28.80
C ARG A 93 -3.50 18.44 29.50
N THR A 94 -4.41 17.77 28.81
CA THR A 94 -5.54 17.08 29.42
C THR A 94 -5.49 15.61 29.03
N ASP A 95 -5.71 14.71 29.98
CA ASP A 95 -6.04 13.31 29.69
C ASP A 95 -7.24 13.28 28.74
N VAL A 96 -6.99 13.14 27.44
CA VAL A 96 -8.05 13.02 26.43
C VAL A 96 -8.41 11.53 26.32
N SER A 97 -9.42 11.16 27.10
CA SER A 97 -10.41 10.17 26.69
C SER A 97 -10.70 10.34 25.20
N LEU A 98 -10.56 9.27 24.40
CA LEU A 98 -11.06 9.19 23.02
C LEU A 98 -12.50 9.72 22.99
N ASP A 99 -12.69 11.00 22.64
CA ASP A 99 -14.02 11.55 22.34
C ASP A 99 -14.37 11.09 20.92
N PRO A 100 -15.37 10.20 20.75
CA PRO A 100 -15.73 9.66 19.44
C PRO A 100 -16.31 10.71 18.47
N ASN A 101 -16.55 11.95 18.92
CA ASN A 101 -17.29 12.96 18.15
C ASN A 101 -16.42 14.02 17.44
N GLN A 102 -15.09 13.92 17.46
CA GLN A 102 -14.22 14.82 16.68
C GLN A 102 -13.52 14.13 15.50
N THR A 103 -14.32 13.52 14.62
CA THR A 103 -13.97 13.43 13.19
C THR A 103 -15.23 13.76 12.39
N LYS A 104 -15.27 14.96 11.79
CA LYS A 104 -16.28 15.29 10.78
C LYS A 104 -16.04 14.41 9.55
N ALA A 105 -16.68 13.24 9.51
CA ALA A 105 -17.08 12.67 8.23
C ALA A 105 -18.07 13.67 7.59
N PRO A 106 -18.02 13.93 6.28
CA PRO A 106 -19.11 14.66 5.67
C PRO A 106 -20.35 13.78 5.80
N ASP A 107 -21.36 14.29 6.51
CA ASP A 107 -22.78 13.88 6.47
C ASP A 107 -23.37 14.10 5.06
N SER A 108 -22.63 13.78 3.99
CA SER A 108 -23.21 13.74 2.65
C SER A 108 -24.02 12.45 2.54
N VAL A 109 -25.34 12.62 2.53
CA VAL A 109 -26.29 11.58 2.18
C VAL A 109 -25.82 10.95 0.87
N MET A 110 -25.54 9.65 0.90
CA MET A 110 -25.09 8.91 -0.28
C MET A 110 -26.16 8.99 -1.36
N ALA A 111 -25.76 9.36 -2.58
CA ALA A 111 -26.68 9.48 -3.70
C ALA A 111 -27.39 8.15 -3.94
N LYS A 112 -28.70 8.21 -4.23
CA LYS A 112 -29.48 7.01 -4.56
C LYS A 112 -28.89 6.32 -5.79
N TYR A 113 -28.91 4.99 -5.77
CA TYR A 113 -28.43 4.17 -6.86
C TYR A 113 -29.30 2.93 -7.08
N SER A 114 -29.25 2.41 -8.30
CA SER A 114 -30.01 1.24 -8.75
C SER A 114 -29.11 0.35 -9.62
N LEU A 115 -29.67 -0.75 -10.12
CA LEU A 115 -29.01 -1.63 -11.09
C LEU A 115 -28.45 -0.86 -12.29
N TYR A 116 -29.13 0.19 -12.78
CA TYR A 116 -28.62 1.01 -13.89
C TYR A 116 -27.24 1.60 -13.60
N LYS A 117 -27.05 2.20 -12.41
CA LYS A 117 -25.75 2.77 -12.01
C LYS A 117 -24.70 1.68 -11.80
N VAL A 118 -25.09 0.51 -11.30
CA VAL A 118 -24.19 -0.65 -11.17
C VAL A 118 -23.66 -1.08 -12.55
N LEU A 119 -24.55 -1.19 -13.54
CA LEU A 119 -24.19 -1.54 -14.91
C LEU A 119 -23.37 -0.46 -15.60
N LEU A 120 -23.54 0.81 -15.23
CA LEU A 120 -22.72 1.93 -15.70
C LEU A 120 -21.29 1.89 -15.14
N THR A 121 -21.10 1.44 -13.89
CA THR A 121 -19.79 1.36 -13.24
C THR A 121 -18.92 0.22 -13.79
N ILE A 122 -19.52 -0.94 -14.07
CA ILE A 122 -18.80 -2.18 -14.43
C ILE A 122 -17.77 -2.01 -15.57
N PRO A 123 -18.08 -1.33 -16.69
CA PRO A 123 -17.14 -1.21 -17.81
C PRO A 123 -15.84 -0.48 -17.45
N ALA A 124 -15.88 0.46 -16.51
CA ALA A 124 -14.74 1.30 -16.12
C ALA A 124 -13.65 0.57 -15.33
N PHE A 125 -13.96 -0.60 -14.76
CA PHE A 125 -12.97 -1.42 -14.05
C PHE A 125 -12.30 -2.40 -15.01
N ARG A 126 -10.97 -2.46 -15.02
CA ARG A 126 -10.21 -3.40 -15.83
C ARG A 126 -10.11 -4.80 -15.22
N ARG A 127 -10.28 -4.94 -13.90
CA ARG A 127 -10.28 -6.20 -13.12
C ARG A 127 -10.67 -5.93 -11.66
N GLU A 128 -10.71 -6.99 -10.85
CA GLU A 128 -10.89 -7.01 -9.40
C GLU A 128 -12.15 -6.27 -8.93
N LEU A 129 -13.23 -6.39 -9.70
CA LEU A 129 -14.57 -5.89 -9.36
C LEU A 129 -15.54 -7.07 -9.24
N TYR A 130 -16.27 -7.10 -8.14
CA TYR A 130 -17.18 -8.18 -7.78
C TYR A 130 -18.57 -7.61 -7.54
N LEU A 131 -19.59 -8.39 -7.88
CA LEU A 131 -20.97 -8.03 -7.64
C LEU A 131 -21.58 -8.98 -6.60
N LEU A 132 -22.08 -8.41 -5.51
CA LEU A 132 -22.90 -9.11 -4.52
C LEU A 132 -24.37 -8.77 -4.80
N TYR A 133 -25.16 -9.78 -5.09
CA TYR A 133 -26.59 -9.67 -5.33
C TYR A 133 -27.35 -10.42 -4.25
N TYR A 134 -28.35 -9.81 -3.64
CA TYR A 134 -29.31 -10.48 -2.79
C TYR A 134 -30.56 -10.83 -3.59
N HIS A 135 -30.82 -12.13 -3.74
CA HIS A 135 -31.96 -12.68 -4.45
C HIS A 135 -33.15 -12.83 -3.49
N PRO A 136 -34.19 -11.99 -3.60
CA PRO A 136 -35.27 -11.92 -2.60
C PRO A 136 -36.06 -13.23 -2.53
N ILE A 137 -36.50 -13.76 -3.68
CA ILE A 137 -37.33 -14.99 -3.74
C ILE A 137 -36.62 -16.22 -3.16
N LYS A 138 -35.29 -16.33 -3.33
CA LYS A 138 -34.50 -17.45 -2.80
C LYS A 138 -34.01 -17.19 -1.38
N ASP A 139 -34.13 -15.96 -0.90
CA ASP A 139 -33.48 -15.47 0.31
C ASP A 139 -31.98 -15.82 0.38
N GLU A 140 -31.27 -15.63 -0.74
CA GLU A 140 -29.85 -15.99 -0.89
C GLU A 140 -29.02 -14.81 -1.40
N PHE A 141 -27.79 -14.68 -0.93
CA PHE A 141 -26.77 -13.85 -1.55
C PHE A 141 -26.08 -14.64 -2.66
N HIS A 142 -25.84 -14.00 -3.79
CA HIS A 142 -25.13 -14.49 -4.97
C HIS A 142 -23.91 -13.61 -5.22
N VAL A 143 -22.77 -14.21 -5.57
CA VAL A 143 -21.54 -13.48 -5.91
C VAL A 143 -21.17 -13.73 -7.36
N TYR A 144 -21.02 -12.65 -8.13
CA TYR A 144 -20.62 -12.69 -9.52
C TYR A 144 -19.25 -12.03 -9.74
N ILE A 145 -18.49 -12.56 -10.70
CA ILE A 145 -17.22 -12.00 -11.19
C ILE A 145 -17.22 -11.95 -12.72
N ASN A 146 -16.34 -11.14 -13.29
CA ASN A 146 -16.07 -11.16 -14.73
C ASN A 146 -14.81 -11.98 -15.02
N GLU A 147 -14.95 -13.28 -15.31
CA GLU A 147 -13.81 -14.17 -15.55
C GLU A 147 -12.93 -13.78 -16.74
N GLN A 148 -13.44 -12.98 -17.68
CA GLN A 148 -12.66 -12.50 -18.82
C GLN A 148 -11.64 -11.43 -18.39
N LYS A 149 -11.99 -10.62 -17.38
CA LYS A 149 -11.11 -9.62 -16.77
C LYS A 149 -10.32 -10.20 -15.60
N ASP A 150 -10.96 -11.07 -14.84
CA ASP A 150 -10.49 -11.65 -13.60
C ASP A 150 -10.26 -13.15 -13.77
N GLY A 151 -9.06 -13.51 -14.23
CA GLY A 151 -8.65 -14.91 -14.21
C GLY A 151 -8.79 -15.46 -12.79
N TRP A 152 -9.44 -16.63 -12.63
CA TRP A 152 -9.75 -17.21 -11.31
C TRP A 152 -8.53 -17.83 -10.62
N VAL A 153 -7.58 -16.98 -10.22
CA VAL A 153 -6.29 -17.33 -9.61
C VAL A 153 -6.35 -17.38 -8.08
N ALA A 154 -5.41 -18.09 -7.45
CA ALA A 154 -5.37 -18.30 -6.00
C ALA A 154 -5.41 -16.99 -5.17
N ALA A 155 -4.71 -15.94 -5.61
CA ALA A 155 -4.71 -14.66 -4.90
C ALA A 155 -6.10 -14.01 -4.87
N LEU A 156 -6.81 -14.03 -6.01
CA LEU A 156 -8.15 -13.49 -6.14
C LEU A 156 -9.15 -14.29 -5.29
N LYS A 157 -9.08 -15.63 -5.38
CA LYS A 157 -9.84 -16.55 -4.54
C LYS A 157 -9.73 -16.14 -3.07
N ASN A 158 -8.50 -16.04 -2.54
CA ASN A 158 -8.25 -15.74 -1.14
C ASN A 158 -8.86 -14.42 -0.65
N ARG A 159 -8.93 -13.39 -1.50
CA ARG A 159 -9.58 -12.12 -1.15
C ARG A 159 -11.10 -12.28 -1.09
N ILE A 160 -11.70 -12.91 -2.10
CA ILE A 160 -13.16 -13.12 -2.16
C ILE A 160 -13.65 -14.03 -1.01
N TYR A 161 -12.87 -15.07 -0.65
CA TYR A 161 -13.14 -15.95 0.50
C TYR A 161 -13.22 -15.21 1.85
N GLN A 162 -12.55 -14.07 1.97
CA GLN A 162 -12.58 -13.24 3.18
C GLN A 162 -13.68 -12.18 3.10
N ILE A 163 -13.77 -11.49 1.97
CA ILE A 163 -14.66 -10.33 1.78
C ILE A 163 -16.14 -10.74 1.73
N MET A 164 -16.50 -11.68 0.85
CA MET A 164 -17.91 -11.94 0.55
C MET A 164 -18.68 -12.57 1.70
N PRO A 165 -18.16 -13.59 2.41
CA PRO A 165 -18.84 -14.13 3.59
C PRO A 165 -19.00 -13.09 4.70
N MET A 166 -18.01 -12.22 4.89
CA MET A 166 -18.08 -11.15 5.89
C MET A 166 -19.18 -10.13 5.53
N LEU A 167 -19.25 -9.70 4.27
CA LEU A 167 -20.30 -8.81 3.77
C LEU A 167 -21.68 -9.42 3.92
N ALA A 168 -21.89 -10.63 3.40
CA ALA A 168 -23.21 -11.29 3.42
C ALA A 168 -23.71 -11.54 4.86
N TYR A 169 -22.81 -11.97 5.76
CA TYR A 169 -23.14 -12.11 7.18
C TYR A 169 -23.46 -10.75 7.81
N ALA A 170 -22.68 -9.69 7.54
CA ALA A 170 -22.93 -8.38 8.11
C ALA A 170 -24.26 -7.78 7.65
N LEU A 171 -24.54 -7.85 6.34
CA LEU A 171 -25.75 -7.32 5.74
C LEU A 171 -26.99 -7.95 6.39
N ARG A 172 -27.03 -9.27 6.50
CA ARG A 172 -28.17 -9.97 7.10
C ARG A 172 -28.33 -9.72 8.61
N ASN A 173 -27.23 -9.64 9.37
CA ASN A 173 -27.34 -9.50 10.83
C ASN A 173 -27.57 -8.05 11.29
N HIS A 174 -27.03 -7.05 10.58
CA HIS A 174 -27.20 -5.64 10.94
C HIS A 174 -28.40 -4.97 10.28
N PHE A 175 -28.93 -5.56 9.19
CA PHE A 175 -30.09 -5.03 8.47
C PHE A 175 -31.13 -6.15 8.19
N PRO A 176 -31.59 -6.88 9.23
CA PRO A 176 -32.47 -8.04 9.03
C PRO A 176 -33.76 -7.70 8.27
N ASP A 177 -34.35 -6.53 8.55
CA ASP A 177 -35.56 -6.05 7.86
C ASP A 177 -35.34 -5.82 6.36
N ARG A 178 -34.09 -5.62 5.93
CA ARG A 178 -33.76 -5.41 4.51
C ARG A 178 -33.51 -6.72 3.76
N PHE A 179 -33.07 -7.76 4.46
CA PHE A 179 -32.61 -9.03 3.91
C PHE A 179 -33.49 -10.18 4.42
N ASN A 180 -34.80 -10.05 4.18
CA ASN A 180 -35.91 -10.89 4.68
C ASN A 180 -36.70 -11.62 3.57
N GLY A 181 -36.31 -11.44 2.30
CA GLY A 181 -36.92 -12.05 1.12
C GLY A 181 -37.83 -11.13 0.31
N GLU A 182 -38.01 -9.88 0.70
CA GLU A 182 -39.00 -8.98 0.07
C GLU A 182 -38.46 -8.18 -1.11
N SER A 183 -37.22 -7.67 -1.04
CA SER A 183 -36.66 -6.77 -2.05
C SER A 183 -35.22 -7.13 -2.39
N ASP A 184 -34.87 -7.03 -3.67
CA ASP A 184 -33.51 -7.25 -4.16
C ASP A 184 -32.49 -6.28 -3.54
N PHE A 185 -31.20 -6.61 -3.59
CA PHE A 185 -30.14 -5.66 -3.24
C PHE A 185 -28.90 -5.95 -4.07
N ILE A 186 -28.22 -4.91 -4.55
CA ILE A 186 -27.02 -5.04 -5.39
C ILE A 186 -25.93 -4.13 -4.87
N LEU A 187 -24.73 -4.68 -4.79
CA LEU A 187 -23.56 -4.00 -4.29
C LEU A 187 -22.32 -4.38 -5.11
N LEU A 188 -21.50 -3.37 -5.40
CA LEU A 188 -20.17 -3.57 -5.96
C LEU A 188 -19.12 -3.57 -4.86
N ALA A 189 -18.20 -4.52 -4.94
CA ALA A 189 -17.01 -4.55 -4.10
C ALA A 189 -15.77 -4.71 -4.98
N SER A 190 -14.68 -4.03 -4.61
CA SER A 190 -13.37 -4.18 -5.24
C SER A 190 -12.33 -4.46 -4.17
N SER A 191 -11.18 -5.02 -4.56
CA SER A 191 -10.09 -5.32 -3.64
C SER A 191 -8.75 -5.23 -4.34
N GLY A 192 -7.68 -5.19 -3.55
CA GLY A 192 -6.31 -5.15 -4.05
C GLY A 192 -5.56 -3.93 -3.55
N ASP A 193 -4.47 -3.62 -4.25
CA ASP A 193 -3.58 -2.52 -3.90
C ASP A 193 -4.32 -1.17 -3.99
N GLU A 194 -5.07 -0.95 -5.07
CA GLU A 194 -5.90 0.22 -5.36
C GLU A 194 -7.06 -0.21 -6.28
N PRO A 195 -8.14 0.59 -6.41
CA PRO A 195 -9.22 0.29 -7.35
C PRO A 195 -8.66 0.17 -8.77
N LYS A 196 -8.88 -0.97 -9.42
CA LYS A 196 -8.35 -1.24 -10.76
C LYS A 196 -9.26 -0.63 -11.84
N LEU A 197 -9.44 0.68 -11.77
CA LEU A 197 -10.03 1.49 -12.84
C LEU A 197 -9.16 1.47 -14.10
N ASP A 198 -9.79 1.71 -15.24
CA ASP A 198 -9.10 2.10 -16.45
C ASP A 198 -8.37 3.44 -16.23
N CYS A 199 -7.14 3.58 -16.73
CA CYS A 199 -6.36 4.80 -16.47
C CYS A 199 -6.97 6.04 -17.12
N SER A 200 -7.79 5.89 -18.18
CA SER A 200 -8.55 7.00 -18.76
C SER A 200 -9.57 7.62 -17.80
N CYS A 201 -9.90 6.94 -16.69
CA CYS A 201 -10.87 7.39 -15.72
C CYS A 201 -10.28 8.20 -14.54
N PHE A 202 -8.97 8.45 -14.52
CA PHE A 202 -8.30 9.16 -13.41
C PHE A 202 -8.18 10.67 -13.68
N ASP A 203 -7.61 11.04 -14.83
CA ASP A 203 -7.45 12.45 -15.22
C ASP A 203 -8.81 13.06 -15.56
N LYS A 204 -9.16 14.18 -14.91
CA LYS A 204 -10.48 14.83 -15.06
C LYS A 204 -10.75 15.26 -16.50
N VAL A 205 -9.72 15.74 -17.21
CA VAL A 205 -9.84 16.19 -18.61
C VAL A 205 -10.15 15.00 -19.51
N THR A 206 -9.32 13.97 -19.46
CA THR A 206 -9.47 12.73 -20.23
C THR A 206 -10.82 12.05 -19.92
N ARG A 207 -11.18 11.98 -18.64
CA ARG A 207 -12.41 11.38 -18.15
C ARG A 207 -13.65 12.00 -18.77
N SER A 208 -13.73 13.33 -18.84
CA SER A 208 -14.90 14.05 -19.36
C SER A 208 -15.24 13.71 -20.81
N GLN A 209 -14.25 13.21 -21.56
CA GLN A 209 -14.37 12.84 -22.97
C GLN A 209 -14.54 11.32 -23.16
N HIS A 210 -14.36 10.52 -22.10
CA HIS A 210 -14.35 9.07 -22.19
C HIS A 210 -15.73 8.47 -21.86
N PRO A 211 -16.33 7.67 -22.77
CA PRO A 211 -17.75 7.30 -22.68
C PRO A 211 -18.10 6.44 -21.45
N ILE A 212 -17.13 5.69 -20.92
CA ILE A 212 -17.32 4.78 -19.77
C ILE A 212 -16.90 5.38 -18.43
N CYS A 213 -16.20 6.52 -18.39
CA CYS A 213 -15.63 7.07 -17.15
C CYS A 213 -16.56 8.11 -16.50
N ARG A 214 -17.82 7.74 -16.26
CA ARG A 214 -18.82 8.62 -15.62
C ARG A 214 -18.76 8.52 -14.11
N ASN A 215 -17.61 8.80 -13.51
CA ASN A 215 -17.33 8.44 -12.12
C ASN A 215 -18.30 9.04 -11.10
N GLU A 216 -18.89 10.20 -11.39
CA GLU A 216 -19.91 10.89 -10.58
C GLU A 216 -21.25 10.12 -10.57
N ASP A 217 -21.55 9.36 -11.62
CA ASP A 217 -22.78 8.59 -11.79
C ASP A 217 -22.64 7.13 -11.34
N PHE A 218 -21.45 6.71 -10.92
CA PHE A 218 -21.20 5.33 -10.54
C PHE A 218 -21.97 4.92 -9.27
N ALA A 219 -22.35 3.65 -9.20
CA ALA A 219 -22.84 3.05 -7.98
C ALA A 219 -21.74 2.99 -6.91
N PRO A 220 -22.09 3.01 -5.62
CA PRO A 220 -21.11 2.85 -4.54
C PRO A 220 -20.24 1.59 -4.72
N ILE A 221 -18.93 1.73 -4.58
CA ILE A 221 -17.97 0.62 -4.66
C ILE A 221 -17.28 0.46 -3.31
N LEU A 222 -17.51 -0.68 -2.65
CA LEU A 222 -16.79 -1.03 -1.43
C LEU A 222 -15.36 -1.46 -1.74
N GLN A 223 -14.37 -0.65 -1.39
CA GLN A 223 -12.97 -0.93 -1.67
C GLN A 223 -12.24 -1.53 -0.47
N PHE A 224 -11.85 -2.81 -0.60
CA PHE A 224 -11.06 -3.57 0.37
C PHE A 224 -9.56 -3.49 0.04
N GLY A 225 -9.02 -2.29 0.12
CA GLY A 225 -7.68 -1.91 -0.33
C GLY A 225 -7.43 -0.43 -0.07
N ALA A 226 -6.36 0.12 -0.65
CA ALA A 226 -6.17 1.56 -0.61
C ALA A 226 -7.28 2.25 -1.42
N VAL A 227 -7.62 3.48 -1.03
CA VAL A 227 -8.54 4.39 -1.71
C VAL A 227 -7.81 5.66 -2.13
N PHE A 228 -8.36 6.42 -3.08
CA PHE A 228 -7.78 7.70 -3.49
C PHE A 228 -8.03 8.77 -2.42
N GLN A 229 -7.03 9.60 -2.15
CA GLN A 229 -7.21 10.77 -1.28
C GLN A 229 -8.04 11.86 -1.96
N ASP A 230 -7.82 12.04 -3.26
CA ASP A 230 -8.65 12.91 -4.08
C ASP A 230 -10.01 12.26 -4.35
N GLY A 231 -11.03 12.77 -3.64
CA GLY A 231 -12.42 12.32 -3.76
C GLY A 231 -13.03 12.61 -5.13
N GLU A 232 -12.44 13.50 -5.95
CA GLU A 232 -12.93 13.75 -7.32
C GLU A 232 -12.58 12.59 -8.27
N ILE A 233 -11.54 11.81 -7.98
CA ILE A 233 -11.13 10.69 -8.83
C ILE A 233 -12.23 9.64 -8.88
N LEU A 234 -12.75 9.20 -7.73
CA LEU A 234 -13.83 8.21 -7.68
C LEU A 234 -14.78 8.51 -6.50
N PRO A 235 -15.73 9.44 -6.66
CA PRO A 235 -16.59 9.90 -5.55
C PRO A 235 -17.47 8.81 -4.94
N SER A 236 -17.77 7.76 -5.71
CA SER A 236 -18.57 6.60 -5.31
C SER A 236 -17.77 5.56 -4.52
N LEU A 237 -16.48 5.76 -4.31
CA LEU A 237 -15.65 4.83 -3.56
C LEU A 237 -15.96 4.89 -2.06
N VAL A 238 -16.25 3.73 -1.48
CA VAL A 238 -16.48 3.57 -0.04
C VAL A 238 -15.31 2.81 0.53
N THR A 239 -14.60 3.45 1.44
CA THR A 239 -13.42 2.89 2.10
C THR A 239 -13.83 1.77 3.05
N MET A 240 -13.32 0.56 2.81
CA MET A 240 -13.54 -0.59 3.69
C MET A 240 -12.23 -1.01 4.36
N PRO A 241 -12.32 -1.75 5.49
CA PRO A 241 -11.14 -2.35 6.09
C PRO A 241 -10.36 -3.21 5.11
N LEU A 242 -9.03 -3.14 5.20
CA LEU A 242 -8.15 -3.91 4.33
C LEU A 242 -8.42 -5.39 4.47
N TRP A 243 -8.33 -6.12 3.35
CA TRP A 243 -8.68 -7.56 3.30
C TRP A 243 -7.91 -8.40 4.34
N HIS A 244 -6.70 -8.02 4.72
CA HIS A 244 -5.88 -8.71 5.73
C HIS A 244 -6.25 -8.39 7.19
N HIS A 245 -7.03 -7.33 7.43
CA HIS A 245 -7.62 -7.03 8.75
C HIS A 245 -8.97 -7.72 8.95
N LEU A 246 -9.63 -8.16 7.87
CA LEU A 246 -10.94 -8.81 7.93
C LEU A 246 -11.00 -10.07 8.80
N PRO A 247 -9.99 -10.94 8.88
CA PRO A 247 -10.06 -12.10 9.79
C PRO A 247 -10.33 -11.70 11.25
N CYS A 248 -9.70 -10.63 11.73
CA CYS A 248 -9.89 -10.12 13.08
C CYS A 248 -11.26 -9.45 13.25
N LEU A 249 -11.68 -8.63 12.28
CA LEU A 249 -13.01 -8.00 12.31
C LEU A 249 -14.15 -9.02 12.17
N ARG A 250 -13.93 -10.11 11.43
CA ARG A 250 -14.86 -11.24 11.33
C ARG A 250 -14.97 -11.98 12.65
N GLN A 251 -13.85 -12.25 13.32
CA GLN A 251 -13.88 -12.86 14.65
C GLN A 251 -14.65 -11.97 15.63
N TRP A 252 -14.39 -10.66 15.63
CA TRP A 252 -15.17 -9.69 16.41
C TRP A 252 -16.66 -9.78 16.10
N GLN A 253 -17.04 -9.65 14.83
CA GLN A 253 -18.42 -9.73 14.38
C GLN A 253 -19.16 -11.02 14.81
N GLN A 254 -18.47 -12.16 14.83
CA GLN A 254 -19.07 -13.46 15.11
C GLN A 254 -19.09 -13.82 16.60
N THR A 255 -18.16 -13.29 17.40
CA THR A 255 -17.91 -13.77 18.76
C THR A 255 -17.75 -12.65 19.80
N ASN A 256 -17.66 -11.39 19.37
CA ASN A 256 -17.27 -10.24 20.19
C ASN A 256 -15.96 -10.46 20.95
N THR A 257 -15.02 -11.20 20.35
CA THR A 257 -13.68 -11.45 20.91
C THR A 257 -12.57 -10.85 20.06
N ILE A 258 -11.48 -10.47 20.73
CA ILE A 258 -10.27 -9.98 20.08
C ILE A 258 -9.49 -11.15 19.50
N CYS A 259 -9.04 -11.01 18.25
CA CYS A 259 -8.20 -12.01 17.58
C CYS A 259 -6.78 -12.06 18.18
N GLU A 260 -6.12 -13.22 18.06
CA GLU A 260 -4.75 -13.40 18.58
C GLU A 260 -3.75 -12.43 17.96
N THR A 261 -3.91 -12.07 16.69
CA THR A 261 -3.04 -11.10 16.01
C THR A 261 -3.05 -9.74 16.70
N TYR A 262 -4.21 -9.24 17.13
CA TYR A 262 -4.30 -7.95 17.82
C TYR A 262 -3.85 -8.06 19.28
N LYS A 263 -4.14 -9.18 19.97
CA LYS A 263 -3.60 -9.42 21.33
C LYS A 263 -2.07 -9.40 21.35
N LYS A 264 -1.41 -10.01 20.37
CA LYS A 264 0.06 -10.02 20.30
C LYS A 264 0.68 -8.63 20.17
N ARG A 265 -0.07 -7.66 19.62
CA ARG A 265 0.39 -6.26 19.47
C ARG A 265 0.39 -5.46 20.78
N THR A 266 -0.19 -5.95 21.88
CA THR A 266 -0.15 -5.24 23.19
C THR A 266 1.18 -5.34 23.90
N LEU A 267 2.05 -6.28 23.49
CA LEU A 267 3.37 -6.47 24.08
C LEU A 267 4.34 -5.48 23.45
N ALA A 268 4.32 -4.25 23.98
CA ALA A 268 5.28 -3.18 23.72
C ALA A 268 6.72 -3.71 23.68
N ALA A 269 7.59 -3.14 22.84
CA ALA A 269 9.05 -3.33 22.85
C ALA A 269 9.62 -4.78 22.90
N GLY A 270 8.93 -5.74 22.27
CA GLY A 270 9.54 -7.05 22.05
C GLY A 270 8.79 -7.93 21.06
N VAL A 271 7.48 -7.77 20.91
CA VAL A 271 6.65 -8.64 20.04
C VAL A 271 5.86 -7.81 19.02
N VAL A 272 6.42 -6.68 18.62
CA VAL A 272 5.89 -6.00 17.44
C VAL A 272 6.62 -6.53 16.22
N GLY A 273 6.15 -7.72 15.83
CA GLY A 273 6.31 -8.28 14.49
C GLY A 273 7.26 -9.48 14.32
N GLY A 274 7.97 -9.92 15.34
CA GLY A 274 8.82 -11.11 15.27
C GLY A 274 8.27 -12.23 16.14
N GLU A 275 8.47 -13.49 15.74
CA GLU A 275 8.17 -14.67 16.56
C GLU A 275 9.00 -14.74 17.86
N GLU A 276 10.03 -13.91 17.99
CA GLU A 276 10.87 -13.83 19.20
C GLU A 276 10.74 -12.47 19.88
N ALA A 277 10.28 -12.51 21.13
CA ALA A 277 10.41 -11.40 22.07
C ALA A 277 11.89 -10.99 22.17
N ILE A 278 12.19 -9.68 22.14
CA ILE A 278 13.45 -9.17 22.69
C ILE A 278 13.61 -9.82 24.06
N LYS A 279 14.65 -10.66 24.23
CA LYS A 279 14.75 -11.62 25.34
C LYS A 279 14.71 -10.93 26.70
N SER A 280 13.51 -10.82 27.25
CA SER A 280 13.23 -10.59 28.65
C SER A 280 12.57 -11.85 29.22
N ARG A 281 13.28 -13.00 29.15
CA ARG A 281 12.93 -14.19 29.91
C ARG A 281 13.89 -14.32 31.08
N VAL A 282 13.44 -13.98 32.28
CA VAL A 282 14.02 -14.48 33.54
C VAL A 282 13.00 -15.45 34.12
N GLY A 283 13.34 -16.74 34.18
CA GLY A 283 12.53 -17.74 34.90
C GLY A 283 11.15 -18.10 34.31
N GLY A 284 10.88 -17.86 33.02
CA GLY A 284 9.62 -18.28 32.38
C GLY A 284 8.42 -17.36 32.62
N VAL A 285 8.63 -16.18 33.23
CA VAL A 285 7.60 -15.15 33.42
C VAL A 285 7.73 -14.08 32.32
N SER A 286 6.61 -13.73 31.68
CA SER A 286 6.53 -12.58 30.77
C SER A 286 6.60 -11.30 31.59
N ILE A 287 7.72 -10.59 31.52
CA ILE A 287 7.87 -9.28 32.15
C ILE A 287 7.28 -8.22 31.22
N ALA A 288 6.62 -7.20 31.78
CA ALA A 288 6.23 -6.00 31.04
C ALA A 288 7.46 -5.41 30.36
N ALA A 289 7.34 -5.05 29.09
CA ALA A 289 8.48 -4.52 28.36
C ALA A 289 8.96 -3.20 28.96
N PRO A 290 10.27 -2.91 28.88
CA PRO A 290 10.82 -1.68 29.41
C PRO A 290 10.14 -0.45 28.76
N PRO A 291 9.91 0.63 29.53
CA PRO A 291 9.45 1.90 28.98
C PRO A 291 10.27 2.35 27.78
N LEU A 292 9.65 3.03 26.82
CA LEU A 292 10.31 3.51 25.60
C LEU A 292 11.60 4.30 25.89
N GLU A 293 11.57 5.14 26.92
CA GLU A 293 12.72 5.92 27.41
C GLU A 293 13.96 5.05 27.72
N GLN A 294 13.76 3.81 28.19
CA GLN A 294 14.85 2.89 28.52
C GLN A 294 15.43 2.19 27.29
N VAL A 295 14.66 2.10 26.20
CA VAL A 295 15.07 1.40 24.96
C VAL A 295 15.57 2.39 23.91
N TRP A 296 15.03 3.61 23.88
CA TRP A 296 15.27 4.56 22.81
C TRP A 296 16.75 4.80 22.52
N ASP A 297 17.56 5.04 23.55
CA ASP A 297 19.00 5.31 23.38
C ASP A 297 19.80 4.10 22.87
N SER A 298 19.28 2.89 23.02
CA SER A 298 19.88 1.66 22.49
C SER A 298 19.56 1.42 21.00
N LEU A 299 18.58 2.12 20.45
CA LEU A 299 18.17 1.97 19.05
C LEU A 299 19.21 2.59 18.10
N ILE A 300 19.39 1.96 16.95
CA ILE A 300 20.28 2.39 15.88
C ILE A 300 19.74 3.71 15.28
N PRO A 301 20.53 4.82 15.28
CA PRO A 301 20.08 6.15 14.84
C PRO A 301 20.08 6.29 13.30
N GLN A 302 19.44 5.36 12.62
CA GLN A 302 19.38 5.26 11.15
C GLN A 302 17.95 5.04 10.68
N VAL A 303 17.61 5.65 9.54
CA VAL A 303 16.36 5.40 8.81
C VAL A 303 16.40 4.02 8.18
N ILE A 304 15.44 3.15 8.48
CA ILE A 304 15.41 1.76 7.98
C ILE A 304 14.19 1.48 7.11
N TRP A 305 14.43 0.88 5.95
CA TRP A 305 13.38 0.30 5.12
C TRP A 305 13.84 -0.95 4.37
N ARG A 306 12.91 -1.89 4.21
CA ARG A 306 13.05 -3.10 3.41
C ARG A 306 11.75 -3.32 2.64
N GLY A 307 11.84 -3.58 1.35
CA GLY A 307 10.66 -3.86 0.55
C GLY A 307 10.96 -4.34 -0.86
N SER A 308 9.93 -4.68 -1.61
CA SER A 308 10.08 -5.11 -3.00
C SER A 308 10.25 -3.92 -3.94
N ASP A 309 11.01 -4.12 -5.00
CA ASP A 309 10.96 -3.24 -6.16
C ASP A 309 9.63 -3.49 -6.90
N PHE A 310 8.81 -2.45 -6.95
CA PHE A 310 7.44 -2.52 -7.46
C PHE A 310 7.05 -1.15 -8.03
N GLY A 311 6.06 -1.16 -8.94
CA GLY A 311 5.49 0.08 -9.47
C GLY A 311 4.79 0.92 -8.39
N PHE A 312 4.43 2.15 -8.74
CA PHE A 312 3.82 3.11 -7.82
C PHE A 312 2.63 3.78 -8.50
N ILE A 313 1.40 3.42 -8.09
CA ILE A 313 0.10 4.01 -8.53
C ILE A 313 0.09 4.54 -9.98
N TRP A 314 0.42 3.67 -10.93
CA TRP A 314 0.82 4.04 -12.29
C TRP A 314 -0.20 4.89 -13.06
N CYS A 315 -1.51 4.74 -12.81
CA CYS A 315 -2.50 5.57 -13.51
C CYS A 315 -2.49 7.04 -13.03
N ILE A 316 -2.05 7.29 -11.78
CA ILE A 316 -1.87 8.64 -11.23
C ILE A 316 -0.50 9.18 -11.64
N HIS A 317 0.52 8.33 -11.56
CA HIS A 317 1.91 8.70 -11.87
C HIS A 317 2.50 7.87 -13.03
N PRO A 318 2.06 8.11 -14.28
CA PRO A 318 2.41 7.25 -15.42
C PRO A 318 3.88 7.35 -15.86
N LEU A 319 4.59 8.40 -15.44
CA LEU A 319 6.02 8.58 -15.74
C LEU A 319 6.93 7.81 -14.79
N LEU A 320 6.45 7.45 -13.59
CA LEU A 320 7.24 6.74 -12.60
C LEU A 320 7.38 5.28 -12.98
N ARG A 321 8.62 4.80 -13.12
CA ARG A 321 8.89 3.44 -13.55
C ARG A 321 10.10 2.83 -12.84
N LEU A 322 10.21 1.52 -12.99
CA LEU A 322 11.37 0.76 -12.56
C LEU A 322 12.57 1.11 -13.45
N ILE A 323 13.76 1.12 -12.86
CA ILE A 323 15.01 1.37 -13.56
C ILE A 323 15.59 0.05 -14.08
N ASP A 324 16.02 0.07 -15.32
CA ASP A 324 16.74 -1.01 -15.98
C ASP A 324 18.20 -0.58 -16.20
N PHE A 325 19.15 -1.33 -15.65
CA PHE A 325 20.55 -0.92 -15.64
C PHE A 325 21.11 -0.72 -17.06
N GLU A 326 20.83 -1.64 -17.98
CA GLU A 326 21.40 -1.59 -19.33
C GLU A 326 20.89 -0.37 -20.12
N THR A 327 19.58 -0.17 -20.12
CA THR A 327 18.95 0.87 -20.92
C THR A 327 19.06 2.26 -20.29
N ASP A 328 19.05 2.36 -18.96
CA ASP A 328 19.01 3.64 -18.25
C ASP A 328 20.37 4.10 -17.75
N ILE A 329 21.28 3.19 -17.40
CA ILE A 329 22.56 3.50 -16.77
C ILE A 329 23.73 3.21 -17.72
N ALA A 330 23.90 1.97 -18.18
CA ALA A 330 25.03 1.57 -19.01
C ALA A 330 25.12 2.40 -20.31
N LYS A 331 23.97 2.67 -20.94
CA LYS A 331 23.89 3.56 -22.11
C LYS A 331 24.35 5.00 -21.81
N ARG A 332 24.09 5.53 -20.62
CA ARG A 332 24.53 6.88 -20.24
C ARG A 332 26.02 6.93 -19.96
N ILE A 333 26.59 5.87 -19.39
CA ILE A 333 28.04 5.73 -19.23
C ILE A 333 28.72 5.70 -20.58
N SER A 334 28.23 4.90 -21.54
CA SER A 334 28.82 4.81 -22.88
C SER A 334 28.72 6.12 -23.66
N LEU A 335 27.67 6.92 -23.42
CA LEU A 335 27.51 8.27 -23.95
C LEU A 335 28.27 9.35 -23.15
N SER A 336 29.09 8.97 -22.18
CA SER A 336 29.85 9.90 -21.31
C SER A 336 28.99 10.92 -20.55
N GLN A 337 27.69 10.62 -20.36
CA GLN A 337 26.77 11.46 -19.59
C GLN A 337 26.97 11.32 -18.08
N CYS A 338 27.65 10.24 -17.66
CA CYS A 338 28.02 9.94 -16.29
C CYS A 338 29.39 9.27 -16.24
N ARG A 339 30.09 9.38 -15.11
CA ARG A 339 31.38 8.71 -14.91
C ARG A 339 31.20 7.20 -14.70
N ASN A 340 32.19 6.42 -15.11
CA ASN A 340 32.21 4.98 -14.91
C ASN A 340 32.74 4.58 -13.51
N ASN A 341 32.09 5.06 -12.45
CA ASN A 341 32.39 4.74 -11.06
C ASN A 341 31.16 4.95 -10.17
N ALA A 342 31.21 4.53 -8.90
CA ALA A 342 30.08 4.61 -7.95
C ALA A 342 29.37 5.97 -7.93
N ARG A 343 30.12 7.07 -7.80
CA ARG A 343 29.58 8.44 -7.80
C ARG A 343 28.97 8.84 -9.15
N GLY A 344 29.54 8.35 -10.25
CA GLY A 344 28.98 8.54 -11.58
C GLY A 344 27.66 7.79 -11.78
N ILE A 345 27.52 6.58 -11.26
CA ILE A 345 26.22 5.86 -11.27
C ILE A 345 25.17 6.64 -10.48
N LEU A 346 25.51 7.18 -9.31
CA LEU A 346 24.60 8.06 -8.56
C LEU A 346 24.21 9.31 -9.35
N GLN A 347 25.16 9.96 -10.02
CA GLN A 347 24.85 11.10 -10.89
C GLN A 347 23.85 10.72 -11.98
N CYS A 348 23.97 9.52 -12.54
CA CYS A 348 23.03 8.97 -13.51
C CYS A 348 21.62 8.76 -12.93
N LEU A 349 21.52 8.15 -11.74
CA LEU A 349 20.24 7.99 -11.05
C LEU A 349 19.60 9.35 -10.72
N LEU A 350 20.41 10.34 -10.33
CA LEU A 350 19.94 11.70 -10.07
C LEU A 350 19.40 12.38 -11.34
N GLN A 351 20.01 12.16 -12.50
CA GLN A 351 19.47 12.63 -13.79
C GLN A 351 18.13 11.98 -14.16
N LEU A 352 17.77 10.85 -13.53
CA LEU A 352 16.52 10.12 -13.73
C LEU A 352 15.49 10.40 -12.62
N TRP A 353 15.76 11.34 -11.71
CA TRP A 353 14.96 11.58 -10.50
C TRP A 353 13.44 11.65 -10.75
N GLU A 354 13.03 12.38 -11.79
CA GLU A 354 11.63 12.60 -12.17
C GLU A 354 10.88 11.33 -12.57
N ILE A 355 11.60 10.27 -12.97
CA ILE A 355 10.99 8.98 -13.35
C ILE A 355 11.22 7.88 -12.30
N LEU A 356 12.02 8.15 -11.26
CA LEU A 356 12.27 7.18 -10.18
C LEU A 356 11.04 7.03 -9.31
N THR A 357 10.61 5.78 -9.07
CA THR A 357 9.62 5.51 -8.02
C THR A 357 10.13 5.95 -6.64
N PRO A 358 9.24 6.26 -5.68
CA PRO A 358 9.63 6.62 -4.31
C PRO A 358 10.60 5.61 -3.67
N ARG A 359 10.42 4.31 -3.94
CA ARG A 359 11.31 3.27 -3.41
C ARG A 359 12.72 3.35 -4.01
N TRP A 360 12.85 3.64 -5.31
CA TRP A 360 14.15 3.89 -5.93
C TRP A 360 14.81 5.17 -5.41
N ARG A 361 14.03 6.21 -5.11
CA ARG A 361 14.54 7.45 -4.47
C ARG A 361 15.12 7.16 -3.08
N ALA A 362 14.45 6.33 -2.28
CA ALA A 362 14.97 5.90 -0.98
C ALA A 362 16.27 5.06 -1.10
N VAL A 363 16.33 4.17 -2.10
CA VAL A 363 17.56 3.42 -2.40
C VAL A 363 18.68 4.36 -2.84
N PHE A 364 18.40 5.34 -3.71
CA PHE A 364 19.38 6.36 -4.09
C PHE A 364 19.96 7.07 -2.86
N TRP A 365 19.11 7.49 -1.92
CA TRP A 365 19.56 8.12 -0.68
C TRP A 365 20.44 7.21 0.17
N THR A 366 20.16 5.92 0.18
CA THR A 366 21.00 4.91 0.86
C THR A 366 22.38 4.80 0.22
N LEU A 367 22.43 4.65 -1.10
CA LEU A 367 23.69 4.55 -1.83
C LEU A 367 24.56 5.80 -1.64
N GLN A 368 23.93 6.99 -1.69
CA GLN A 368 24.60 8.26 -1.40
C GLN A 368 25.14 8.29 0.05
N ALA A 369 24.31 7.92 1.03
CA ALA A 369 24.68 7.92 2.45
C ALA A 369 25.82 6.95 2.76
N GLU A 370 25.83 5.76 2.14
CA GLU A 370 26.88 4.76 2.32
C GLU A 370 28.23 5.27 1.77
N LEU A 371 28.24 5.89 0.58
CA LEU A 371 29.48 6.47 0.04
C LEU A 371 29.99 7.64 0.89
N ASP A 372 29.09 8.52 1.35
CA ASP A 372 29.45 9.65 2.21
C ASP A 372 30.04 9.14 3.55
N ALA A 373 29.44 8.12 4.15
CA ALA A 373 29.93 7.49 5.36
C ALA A 373 31.28 6.79 5.14
N ASP A 374 31.47 6.07 4.04
CA ASP A 374 32.74 5.42 3.70
C ASP A 374 33.88 6.43 3.51
N GLU A 375 33.63 7.54 2.84
CA GLU A 375 34.59 8.63 2.66
C GLU A 375 34.93 9.34 3.98
N ALA A 376 33.91 9.61 4.81
CA ALA A 376 34.08 10.15 6.15
C ALA A 376 34.90 9.21 7.04
N ASN A 377 34.62 7.90 7.00
CA ASN A 377 35.28 6.88 7.81
C ASN A 377 36.75 6.66 7.41
N LYS A 378 37.08 6.73 6.12
CA LYS A 378 38.48 6.73 5.67
C LYS A 378 39.26 7.91 6.26
N THR A 379 38.61 9.06 6.42
CA THR A 379 39.19 10.27 7.01
C THR A 379 39.18 10.25 8.54
N ALA A 380 38.18 9.62 9.15
CA ALA A 380 38.06 9.47 10.60
C ALA A 380 39.09 8.48 11.17
N ASN A 381 39.32 7.36 10.46
CA ASN A 381 40.31 6.34 10.84
C ASN A 381 41.73 6.90 10.89
N SER A 382 42.06 7.90 10.05
CA SER A 382 43.36 8.58 10.12
C SER A 382 43.46 9.60 11.26
N LYS A 383 42.33 9.95 11.91
CA LYS A 383 42.23 10.92 13.00
C LYS A 383 41.75 10.34 14.34
N GLY A 384 41.51 9.03 14.42
CA GLY A 384 41.01 8.34 15.62
C GLY A 384 39.58 8.73 16.04
N LEU A 385 38.74 9.18 15.10
CA LEU A 385 37.34 9.55 15.35
C LEU A 385 36.41 8.33 15.26
N SER A 386 35.27 8.39 15.95
CA SER A 386 34.24 7.34 15.89
C SER A 386 33.70 7.14 14.47
N PRO A 387 33.35 5.89 14.08
CA PRO A 387 32.75 5.62 12.78
C PRO A 387 31.43 6.37 12.58
N VAL A 388 31.32 7.03 11.42
CA VAL A 388 30.09 7.64 10.91
C VAL A 388 29.23 6.55 10.29
N LEU A 389 28.01 6.39 10.81
CA LEU A 389 26.99 5.51 10.24
C LEU A 389 26.26 6.26 9.11
N PRO A 390 25.94 5.61 7.97
CA PRO A 390 25.02 6.21 7.00
C PRO A 390 23.69 6.54 7.67
N TRP A 391 23.10 7.68 7.35
CA TRP A 391 21.87 8.13 8.01
C TRP A 391 20.62 7.32 7.62
N ILE A 392 20.66 6.61 6.49
CA ILE A 392 19.59 5.77 5.95
C ILE A 392 20.13 4.45 5.39
N ASP A 393 19.37 3.40 5.59
CA ASP A 393 19.49 2.07 5.00
C ASP A 393 18.12 1.60 4.49
N ALA A 394 17.75 2.02 3.29
CA ALA A 394 16.56 1.63 2.57
C ALA A 394 16.96 0.79 1.34
N LYS A 395 16.64 -0.50 1.37
CA LYS A 395 17.10 -1.45 0.33
C LYS A 395 16.01 -2.40 -0.12
N PHE A 396 16.12 -2.85 -1.36
CA PHE A 396 15.22 -3.87 -1.87
C PHE A 396 15.49 -5.23 -1.21
N THR A 397 14.43 -5.96 -0.90
CA THR A 397 14.50 -7.35 -0.47
C THR A 397 14.28 -8.26 -1.65
N VAL A 398 15.33 -8.99 -2.03
CA VAL A 398 15.23 -10.06 -3.01
C VAL A 398 14.83 -11.33 -2.26
N LYS A 399 13.58 -11.78 -2.45
CA LYS A 399 13.18 -13.08 -1.94
C LYS A 399 13.94 -14.14 -2.73
N THR A 400 14.60 -15.07 -2.05
CA THR A 400 15.20 -16.24 -2.69
C THR A 400 14.16 -17.32 -2.96
N ARG A 401 12.99 -17.25 -2.30
CA ARG A 401 11.82 -18.10 -2.55
C ARG A 401 10.50 -17.32 -2.51
N VAL A 402 9.59 -17.63 -3.41
CA VAL A 402 8.20 -17.11 -3.44
C VAL A 402 7.25 -18.32 -3.43
N HIS A 403 6.37 -18.39 -2.43
CA HIS A 403 5.46 -19.52 -2.21
C HIS A 403 6.17 -20.89 -2.19
N GLY A 404 7.31 -20.97 -1.52
CA GLY A 404 8.11 -22.20 -1.41
C GLY A 404 8.97 -22.54 -2.64
N LYS A 405 8.75 -21.88 -3.77
CA LYS A 405 9.54 -22.07 -5.01
C LYS A 405 10.73 -21.12 -5.06
N PRO A 406 11.91 -21.54 -5.56
CA PRO A 406 13.03 -20.63 -5.83
C PRO A 406 12.57 -19.45 -6.69
N THR A 407 13.09 -18.27 -6.37
CA THR A 407 12.84 -17.07 -7.18
C THR A 407 13.72 -17.11 -8.43
N ASP A 408 13.17 -16.65 -9.55
CA ASP A 408 13.88 -16.52 -10.81
C ASP A 408 15.23 -15.82 -10.61
N VAL A 409 16.31 -16.46 -11.04
CA VAL A 409 17.69 -15.98 -10.91
C VAL A 409 17.84 -14.60 -11.56
N LYS A 410 17.10 -14.32 -12.64
CA LYS A 410 17.11 -12.99 -13.30
C LYS A 410 16.62 -11.86 -12.39
N LYS A 411 15.72 -12.15 -11.44
CA LYS A 411 15.27 -11.15 -10.45
C LYS A 411 16.32 -10.87 -9.37
N ILE A 412 17.22 -11.83 -9.15
CA ILE A 412 18.36 -11.70 -8.25
C ILE A 412 19.46 -10.91 -8.98
N ASP A 413 19.72 -11.25 -10.25
CA ASP A 413 20.82 -10.69 -11.05
C ASP A 413 20.61 -9.24 -11.50
N ARG A 414 19.37 -8.74 -11.54
CA ARG A 414 19.06 -7.36 -11.98
C ARG A 414 19.73 -6.25 -11.15
N TYR A 415 20.26 -6.56 -9.96
CA TYR A 415 21.01 -5.61 -9.14
C TYR A 415 22.53 -5.83 -9.19
N THR A 416 22.99 -6.98 -9.67
CA THR A 416 24.41 -7.33 -9.76
C THR A 416 25.24 -6.27 -10.49
N PRO A 417 24.79 -5.67 -11.61
CA PRO A 417 25.57 -4.64 -12.28
C PRO A 417 25.88 -3.40 -11.41
N TYR A 418 25.07 -3.11 -10.39
CA TYR A 418 25.37 -2.03 -9.44
C TYR A 418 26.47 -2.46 -8.43
N GLU A 419 26.50 -3.73 -8.05
CA GLU A 419 27.50 -4.29 -7.13
C GLU A 419 28.92 -4.25 -7.72
N ASP A 420 29.07 -4.34 -9.05
CA ASP A 420 30.35 -4.15 -9.75
C ASP A 420 30.98 -2.77 -9.50
N TYR A 421 30.14 -1.78 -9.14
CA TYR A 421 30.57 -0.44 -8.73
C TYR A 421 30.59 -0.25 -7.20
N GLY A 422 30.40 -1.30 -6.43
CA GLY A 422 30.31 -1.27 -4.97
C GLY A 422 28.97 -0.74 -4.43
N LEU A 423 27.93 -0.63 -5.26
CA LEU A 423 26.63 -0.08 -4.88
C LEU A 423 25.63 -1.18 -4.52
N LYS A 424 25.22 -1.24 -3.25
CA LYS A 424 24.35 -2.29 -2.72
C LYS A 424 22.88 -1.89 -2.77
N VAL A 425 22.26 -2.05 -3.94
CA VAL A 425 20.84 -1.74 -4.18
C VAL A 425 19.89 -2.68 -3.43
N ALA A 426 20.26 -3.96 -3.32
CA ALA A 426 19.50 -4.97 -2.59
C ALA A 426 20.16 -5.32 -1.25
N ALA A 427 19.34 -5.64 -0.25
CA ALA A 427 19.79 -6.22 0.99
C ALA A 427 20.17 -7.70 0.78
N ARG A 428 21.19 -8.18 1.50
CA ARG A 428 21.65 -9.58 1.47
C ARG A 428 20.66 -10.59 2.08
N GLY A 429 19.49 -10.13 2.54
CA GLY A 429 18.47 -10.97 3.14
C GLY A 429 17.21 -10.20 3.52
N PHE A 430 16.18 -10.95 3.92
CA PHE A 430 15.01 -10.41 4.59
C PHE A 430 15.36 -10.02 6.03
N MET A 431 14.83 -8.91 6.51
CA MET A 431 14.87 -8.57 7.94
C MET A 431 13.52 -8.90 8.56
N THR A 432 13.54 -9.65 9.65
CA THR A 432 12.40 -9.84 10.53
C THR A 432 11.96 -8.51 11.12
N LEU A 433 10.70 -8.40 11.54
CA LEU A 433 10.24 -7.18 12.21
C LEU A 433 10.97 -6.98 13.56
N SER A 434 11.46 -8.06 14.20
CA SER A 434 12.35 -7.96 15.38
C SER A 434 13.65 -7.24 15.05
N GLU A 435 14.34 -7.62 13.97
CA GLU A 435 15.54 -6.91 13.50
C GLU A 435 15.23 -5.45 13.14
N LEU A 436 14.12 -5.19 12.44
CA LEU A 436 13.69 -3.83 12.10
C LEU A 436 13.39 -2.99 13.35
N SER A 437 12.90 -3.59 14.44
CA SER A 437 12.55 -2.87 15.66
C SER A 437 13.74 -2.22 16.39
N HIS A 438 14.98 -2.58 16.02
CA HIS A 438 16.20 -2.03 16.62
C HIS A 438 16.58 -0.64 16.08
N TYR A 439 15.81 -0.06 15.17
CA TYR A 439 16.12 1.23 14.53
C TYR A 439 15.21 2.35 15.03
N LYS A 440 15.80 3.53 15.28
CA LYS A 440 15.09 4.72 15.76
C LYS A 440 14.07 5.25 14.75
N TYR A 441 14.38 5.15 13.47
CA TYR A 441 13.62 5.83 12.42
C TYR A 441 13.06 4.80 11.46
N GLN A 442 11.81 4.40 11.70
CA GLN A 442 11.10 3.44 10.85
C GLN A 442 10.59 4.18 9.63
N PHE A 443 11.01 3.81 8.42
CA PHE A 443 10.43 4.41 7.21
C PHE A 443 9.44 3.45 6.58
N ASP A 444 8.25 3.94 6.23
CA ASP A 444 7.28 3.19 5.42
C ASP A 444 7.08 3.84 4.05
N ILE A 445 7.21 3.05 2.99
CA ILE A 445 7.15 3.53 1.60
C ILE A 445 6.08 2.77 0.82
N GLY A 446 5.03 3.51 0.46
CA GLY A 446 4.00 3.10 -0.49
C GLY A 446 4.51 2.37 -1.74
N GLY A 447 3.72 1.39 -2.19
CA GLY A 447 4.02 0.57 -3.38
C GLY A 447 2.97 0.73 -4.48
N GLY A 448 2.54 -0.38 -5.08
CA GLY A 448 1.61 -0.40 -6.20
C GLY A 448 0.32 0.36 -5.94
N GLY A 449 -0.20 0.26 -4.71
CA GLY A 449 -1.40 0.95 -4.26
C GLY A 449 -1.16 2.25 -3.51
N GLY A 450 0.09 2.73 -3.46
CA GLY A 450 0.50 3.96 -2.77
C GLY A 450 0.56 3.86 -1.24
N THR A 451 0.06 2.78 -0.64
CA THR A 451 0.21 2.46 0.78
C THR A 451 1.01 1.17 0.98
N THR A 452 1.23 0.80 2.24
CA THR A 452 1.66 -0.55 2.60
C THR A 452 0.55 -1.23 3.39
N PHE A 453 0.14 -2.43 2.95
CA PHE A 453 -0.98 -3.12 3.59
C PHE A 453 -0.74 -3.35 5.08
N SER A 454 0.36 -4.03 5.44
CA SER A 454 0.70 -4.33 6.83
C SER A 454 1.80 -3.43 7.41
N GLY A 455 2.61 -2.81 6.55
CA GLY A 455 3.87 -2.16 6.93
C GLY A 455 3.69 -0.99 7.89
N THR A 456 2.73 -0.10 7.64
CA THR A 456 2.44 1.05 8.50
C THR A 456 2.11 0.64 9.94
N ILE A 457 1.16 -0.30 10.11
CA ILE A 457 0.72 -0.74 11.44
C ILE A 457 1.84 -1.50 12.17
N GLU A 458 2.61 -2.32 11.46
CA GLU A 458 3.77 -3.02 12.03
C GLU A 458 4.82 -2.03 12.53
N LYS A 459 5.15 -1.00 11.74
CA LYS A 459 6.14 0.02 12.07
C LYS A 459 5.68 0.99 13.16
N LEU A 460 4.41 1.39 13.17
CA LEU A 460 3.84 2.24 14.22
C LEU A 460 3.99 1.62 15.62
N ALA A 461 3.91 0.31 15.71
CA ALA A 461 4.01 -0.38 17.00
C ALA A 461 5.47 -0.66 17.45
N MET A 462 6.46 -0.42 16.58
CA MET A 462 7.88 -0.55 16.93
C MET A 462 8.31 0.61 17.85
N PRO A 463 9.40 0.45 18.64
CA PRO A 463 9.91 1.51 19.51
C PRO A 463 10.59 2.68 18.74
N GLY A 464 10.74 2.58 17.41
CA GLY A 464 11.18 3.71 16.60
C GLY A 464 10.02 4.64 16.22
N VAL A 465 10.33 5.87 15.82
CA VAL A 465 9.33 6.79 15.24
C VAL A 465 9.12 6.47 13.76
N LEU A 466 7.85 6.46 13.32
CA LEU A 466 7.48 6.25 11.93
C LEU A 466 7.65 7.53 11.12
N PHE A 467 8.39 7.42 10.01
CA PHE A 467 8.36 8.31 8.86
C PHE A 467 7.34 7.74 7.89
N HIS A 468 6.22 8.43 7.71
CA HIS A 468 5.11 7.95 6.89
C HIS A 468 5.10 8.67 5.54
N HIS A 469 5.23 7.89 4.47
CA HIS A 469 5.12 8.36 3.10
C HIS A 469 3.67 8.75 2.78
N ILE A 470 3.43 10.06 2.64
CA ILE A 470 2.12 10.61 2.31
C ILE A 470 1.93 10.52 0.80
N THR A 471 0.94 9.74 0.36
CA THR A 471 0.72 9.47 -1.07
C THR A 471 -0.68 9.89 -1.52
N SER A 472 -0.92 9.81 -2.82
CA SER A 472 -2.23 10.07 -3.44
C SER A 472 -3.30 9.03 -3.06
N THR A 473 -2.95 8.02 -2.28
CA THR A 473 -3.87 7.01 -1.74
C THR A 473 -3.76 6.90 -0.22
N LYS A 474 -4.73 6.23 0.38
CA LYS A 474 -4.74 5.95 1.82
C LYS A 474 -5.49 4.66 2.13
N ASP A 475 -5.19 4.06 3.28
CA ASP A 475 -5.95 2.95 3.83
C ASP A 475 -6.98 3.47 4.84
N TYR A 476 -7.99 2.66 5.19
CA TYR A 476 -9.11 3.08 6.05
C TYR A 476 -8.68 3.69 7.39
N TYR A 477 -7.61 3.17 7.98
CA TYR A 477 -7.12 3.60 9.30
C TYR A 477 -6.23 4.85 9.24
N HIS A 478 -5.82 5.31 8.04
CA HIS A 478 -5.00 6.52 7.93
C HIS A 478 -5.75 7.77 8.39
N ASP A 479 -7.09 7.78 8.29
CA ASP A 479 -7.91 8.89 8.78
C ASP A 479 -7.92 9.01 10.32
N ASP A 480 -7.53 7.96 11.03
CA ASP A 480 -7.31 8.00 12.48
C ASP A 480 -5.89 8.45 12.85
N LEU A 481 -4.97 8.49 11.87
CA LEU A 481 -3.58 8.84 12.11
C LEU A 481 -3.33 10.33 11.84
N VAL A 482 -2.84 11.06 12.84
CA VAL A 482 -2.62 12.50 12.78
C VAL A 482 -1.12 12.77 12.56
N PRO A 483 -0.73 13.49 11.48
CA PRO A 483 0.65 13.91 11.26
C PRO A 483 1.21 14.66 12.48
N TRP A 484 2.49 14.46 12.80
CA TRP A 484 3.19 15.04 13.95
C TRP A 484 2.68 14.63 15.34
N MET A 485 1.65 13.79 15.40
CA MET A 485 1.17 13.14 16.62
C MET A 485 1.48 11.65 16.60
N HIS A 486 1.11 10.94 15.53
CA HIS A 486 1.31 9.48 15.42
C HIS A 486 2.53 9.12 14.56
N TYR A 487 2.97 10.02 13.68
CA TYR A 487 4.10 9.80 12.77
C TYR A 487 4.70 11.13 12.28
N ILE A 488 5.89 11.08 11.69
CA ILE A 488 6.54 12.18 10.95
C ILE A 488 6.14 12.06 9.47
N PRO A 489 5.43 13.02 8.87
CA PRO A 489 5.04 12.95 7.46
C PRO A 489 6.28 13.13 6.56
N VAL A 490 6.30 12.41 5.44
CA VAL A 490 7.27 12.57 4.35
C VAL A 490 6.51 12.73 3.04
N GLU A 491 6.91 13.68 2.21
CA GLU A 491 6.28 13.96 0.92
C GLU A 491 6.30 12.74 -0.03
N GLU A 492 5.32 12.67 -0.93
CA GLU A 492 5.20 11.59 -1.93
C GLU A 492 6.48 11.43 -2.79
N GLY A 493 7.17 12.55 -3.04
CA GLY A 493 8.39 12.60 -3.82
C GLY A 493 9.67 12.27 -3.04
N LEU A 494 9.62 12.16 -1.71
CA LEU A 494 10.77 12.00 -0.81
C LEU A 494 11.82 13.14 -0.90
N SER A 495 11.42 14.33 -1.35
CA SER A 495 12.27 15.53 -1.42
C SER A 495 12.71 16.00 -0.03
N ASP A 496 11.83 15.86 0.95
CA ASP A 496 11.98 16.31 2.33
C ASP A 496 12.54 15.24 3.28
N LEU A 497 12.74 14.00 2.81
CA LEU A 497 13.13 12.86 3.67
C LEU A 497 14.38 13.15 4.51
N ARG A 498 15.39 13.80 3.91
CA ARG A 498 16.62 14.17 4.60
C ARG A 498 16.38 15.24 5.66
N GLU A 499 15.58 16.26 5.35
CA GLU A 499 15.19 17.31 6.29
C GLU A 499 14.42 16.73 7.47
N MET A 500 13.46 15.83 7.21
CA MET A 500 12.68 15.17 8.25
C MET A 500 13.56 14.32 9.17
N TYR A 501 14.60 13.67 8.63
CA TYR A 501 15.58 12.94 9.44
C TYR A 501 16.37 13.89 10.35
N GLU A 502 16.89 14.99 9.80
CA GLU A 502 17.65 15.98 10.57
C GLU A 502 16.78 16.63 11.65
N TRP A 503 15.51 16.90 11.35
CA TRP A 503 14.53 17.34 12.34
C TRP A 503 14.36 16.30 13.46
N ALA A 504 14.19 15.02 13.13
CA ALA A 504 13.97 13.97 14.11
C ALA A 504 15.17 13.77 15.06
N VAL A 505 16.38 13.89 14.51
CA VAL A 505 17.65 13.87 15.27
C VAL A 505 17.73 15.08 16.22
N ALA A 506 17.45 16.29 15.72
CA ALA A 506 17.47 17.51 16.51
C ALA A 506 16.36 17.57 17.58
N ASN A 507 15.26 16.85 17.38
CA ASN A 507 14.07 16.86 18.25
C ASN A 507 13.79 15.49 18.86
N THR A 508 14.82 14.88 19.46
CA THR A 508 14.76 13.49 19.97
C THR A 508 13.59 13.24 20.94
N GLU A 509 13.32 14.16 21.88
CA GLU A 509 12.20 14.02 22.83
C GLU A 509 10.84 14.04 22.12
N GLN A 510 10.69 14.93 21.13
CA GLN A 510 9.47 15.00 20.33
C GLN A 510 9.27 13.71 19.51
N SER A 511 10.34 13.20 18.91
CA SER A 511 10.34 11.92 18.18
C SER A 511 9.90 10.75 19.05
N MET A 512 10.37 10.68 20.31
CA MET A 512 9.93 9.67 21.28
C MET A 512 8.43 9.77 21.57
N ARG A 513 7.92 10.99 21.81
CA ARG A 513 6.49 11.20 22.08
C ARG A 513 5.61 10.77 20.89
N ILE A 514 6.05 11.08 19.67
CA ILE A 514 5.36 10.66 18.44
C ILE A 514 5.36 9.13 18.32
N SER A 515 6.50 8.48 18.58
CA SER A 515 6.62 7.02 18.57
C SER A 515 5.68 6.36 19.60
N GLU A 516 5.63 6.86 20.84
CA GLU A 516 4.75 6.29 21.86
C GLU A 516 3.27 6.47 21.50
N ALA A 517 2.87 7.64 21.00
CA ALA A 517 1.48 7.87 20.58
C ALA A 517 1.07 6.95 19.41
N GLY A 518 1.94 6.81 18.39
CA GLY A 518 1.72 5.87 17.28
C GLY A 518 1.62 4.41 17.75
N SER A 519 2.50 4.01 18.68
CA SER A 519 2.46 2.69 19.30
C SER A 519 1.20 2.45 20.12
N GLN A 520 0.76 3.45 20.88
CA GLN A 520 -0.46 3.39 21.69
C GLN A 520 -1.70 3.21 20.82
N TYR A 521 -1.78 3.90 19.67
CA TYR A 521 -2.86 3.71 18.70
C TYR A 521 -2.97 2.23 18.29
N VAL A 522 -1.86 1.59 17.90
CA VAL A 522 -1.90 0.18 17.49
C VAL A 522 -2.20 -0.77 18.65
N ARG A 523 -1.63 -0.52 19.84
CA ARG A 523 -1.92 -1.34 21.04
C ARG A 523 -3.38 -1.26 21.46
N SER A 524 -4.03 -0.12 21.24
CA SER A 524 -5.44 0.10 21.59
C SER A 524 -6.38 -0.85 20.83
N TRP A 525 -5.99 -1.37 19.67
CA TRP A 525 -6.77 -2.34 18.89
C TRP A 525 -6.95 -3.70 19.59
N ALA A 526 -6.27 -3.96 20.70
CA ALA A 526 -6.55 -5.12 21.53
C ALA A 526 -7.64 -4.88 22.58
N ASN A 527 -8.16 -3.65 22.69
CA ASN A 527 -9.28 -3.32 23.57
C ASN A 527 -10.61 -3.62 22.85
N PRO A 528 -11.52 -4.42 23.46
CA PRO A 528 -12.84 -4.71 22.90
C PRO A 528 -13.62 -3.47 22.46
N LYS A 529 -13.61 -2.40 23.27
CA LYS A 529 -14.32 -1.15 22.94
C LYS A 529 -13.76 -0.46 21.70
N VAL A 530 -12.43 -0.51 21.51
CA VAL A 530 -11.78 0.12 20.36
C VAL A 530 -12.05 -0.66 19.07
N ILE A 531 -12.00 -2.00 19.11
CA ILE A 531 -12.36 -2.81 17.94
C ILE A 531 -13.83 -2.68 17.59
N GLU A 532 -14.70 -2.59 18.60
CA GLU A 532 -16.11 -2.29 18.37
C GLU A 532 -16.29 -0.96 17.62
N GLN A 533 -15.61 0.09 18.06
CA GLN A 533 -15.63 1.40 17.42
C GLN A 533 -15.11 1.33 15.97
N ILE A 534 -13.97 0.67 15.74
CA ILE A 534 -13.40 0.49 14.40
C ILE A 534 -14.36 -0.29 13.49
N TYR A 535 -14.93 -1.39 13.99
CA TYR A 535 -15.90 -2.20 13.25
C TYR A 535 -17.16 -1.39 12.91
N ASN A 536 -17.70 -0.65 13.87
CA ASN A 536 -18.89 0.16 13.64
C ASN A 536 -18.63 1.32 12.66
N LYS A 537 -17.54 2.07 12.87
CA LYS A 537 -17.15 3.23 12.06
C LYS A 537 -16.86 2.85 10.61
N TYR A 538 -15.99 1.87 10.39
CA TYR A 538 -15.47 1.58 9.06
C TYR A 538 -16.21 0.49 8.31
N PHE A 539 -16.96 -0.36 9.02
CA PHE A 539 -17.68 -1.48 8.41
C PHE A 539 -19.20 -1.25 8.45
N VAL A 540 -19.80 -1.18 9.63
CA VAL A 540 -21.27 -1.14 9.77
C VAL A 540 -21.86 0.14 9.20
N GLU A 541 -21.30 1.31 9.51
CA GLU A 541 -21.81 2.59 9.01
C GLU A 541 -21.62 2.71 7.49
N SER A 542 -20.47 2.29 6.97
CA SER A 542 -20.22 2.19 5.52
C SER A 542 -21.29 1.35 4.82
N LEU A 543 -21.63 0.18 5.37
CA LEU A 543 -22.71 -0.66 4.82
C LEU A 543 -24.08 0.00 4.95
N ARG A 544 -24.38 0.63 6.09
CA ARG A 544 -25.66 1.31 6.31
C ARG A 544 -25.92 2.37 5.26
N ARG A 545 -24.92 3.21 4.96
CA ARG A 545 -25.01 4.26 3.92
C ARG A 545 -25.35 3.67 2.56
N VAL A 546 -24.68 2.58 2.17
CA VAL A 546 -24.92 1.90 0.90
C VAL A 546 -26.30 1.24 0.87
N VAL A 547 -26.67 0.49 1.90
CA VAL A 547 -27.97 -0.18 2.01
C VAL A 547 -29.11 0.81 1.91
N ASN A 548 -29.03 1.94 2.62
CA ASN A 548 -30.04 2.99 2.60
C ASN A 548 -30.09 3.75 1.26
N ALA A 549 -29.02 3.76 0.49
CA ALA A 549 -28.96 4.43 -0.80
C ALA A 549 -29.54 3.59 -1.95
N TYR A 550 -29.61 2.27 -1.81
CA TYR A 550 -30.05 1.38 -2.88
C TYR A 550 -31.56 1.47 -3.15
N GLN A 551 -31.92 1.49 -4.43
CA GLN A 551 -33.29 1.44 -4.94
C GLN A 551 -33.47 0.16 -5.74
N SER A 552 -34.46 -0.64 -5.32
CA SER A 552 -34.78 -1.93 -5.91
C SER A 552 -35.13 -1.79 -7.40
N SER A 553 -34.59 -2.67 -8.24
CA SER A 553 -34.93 -2.69 -9.67
C SER A 553 -36.05 -3.67 -9.98
N GLY A 554 -36.18 -4.76 -9.21
CA GLY A 554 -37.15 -5.82 -9.50
C GLY A 554 -36.83 -6.60 -10.77
N GLU A 555 -35.62 -6.43 -11.31
CA GLU A 555 -35.15 -7.09 -12.53
C GLU A 555 -34.49 -8.43 -12.20
N ASP A 556 -34.45 -9.35 -13.17
CA ASP A 556 -33.69 -10.59 -13.04
C ASP A 556 -32.19 -10.33 -13.24
N VAL A 557 -31.54 -9.93 -12.15
CA VAL A 557 -30.09 -9.70 -12.11
C VAL A 557 -29.32 -10.94 -12.55
N GLY A 558 -29.83 -12.15 -12.27
CA GLY A 558 -29.17 -13.39 -12.63
C GLY A 558 -29.02 -13.56 -14.14
N GLU A 559 -30.11 -13.37 -14.88
CA GLU A 559 -30.08 -13.43 -16.35
C GLU A 559 -29.28 -12.25 -16.95
N ILE A 560 -29.39 -11.04 -16.40
CA ILE A 560 -28.61 -9.87 -16.87
C ILE A 560 -27.10 -10.12 -16.73
N MET A 561 -26.65 -10.64 -15.59
CA MET A 561 -25.24 -10.92 -15.36
C MET A 561 -24.73 -12.02 -16.30
N LYS A 562 -25.56 -13.04 -16.56
CA LYS A 562 -25.26 -14.13 -17.50
C LYS A 562 -25.14 -13.64 -18.95
N GLU A 563 -26.06 -12.79 -19.42
CA GLU A 563 -25.98 -12.15 -20.74
C GLU A 563 -24.70 -11.32 -20.90
N ARG A 564 -24.27 -10.66 -19.82
CA ARG A 564 -23.03 -9.88 -19.74
C ARG A 564 -21.79 -10.73 -19.51
N LYS A 565 -21.92 -12.07 -19.52
CA LYS A 565 -20.83 -13.05 -19.34
C LYS A 565 -20.11 -12.93 -17.99
N TRP A 566 -20.86 -12.60 -16.93
CA TRP A 566 -20.39 -12.70 -15.56
C TRP A 566 -20.73 -14.06 -14.97
N THR A 567 -19.78 -14.64 -14.25
CA THR A 567 -19.87 -15.99 -13.71
C THR A 567 -20.33 -15.94 -12.26
N LEU A 568 -21.37 -16.70 -11.92
CA LEU A 568 -21.82 -16.92 -10.54
C LEU A 568 -20.84 -17.87 -9.84
N ILE A 569 -20.16 -17.40 -8.80
CA ILE A 569 -19.11 -18.15 -8.10
C ILE A 569 -19.47 -18.54 -6.68
N ALA A 570 -20.45 -17.89 -6.04
CA ALA A 570 -20.88 -18.22 -4.69
C ALA A 570 -22.39 -17.98 -4.52
N LYS A 571 -23.02 -18.76 -3.64
CA LYS A 571 -24.37 -18.47 -3.16
C LYS A 571 -24.62 -18.98 -1.75
N GLY A 572 -25.61 -18.40 -1.07
CA GLY A 572 -26.10 -18.89 0.24
C GLY A 572 -26.74 -17.81 1.10
N SER A 573 -27.29 -18.21 2.24
CA SER A 573 -28.04 -17.38 3.19
C SER A 573 -27.22 -16.33 3.96
N GLY A 574 -25.93 -16.17 3.65
CA GLY A 574 -25.00 -15.30 4.36
C GLY A 574 -24.11 -16.05 5.34
N LYS A 575 -24.68 -16.76 6.33
CA LYS A 575 -23.91 -17.66 7.23
C LYS A 575 -23.29 -18.84 6.46
N ASP A 576 -24.02 -19.34 5.47
CA ASP A 576 -23.64 -20.47 4.63
C ASP A 576 -23.24 -20.05 3.21
N LEU A 577 -22.74 -18.82 3.03
CA LEU A 577 -22.25 -18.39 1.72
C LEU A 577 -21.07 -19.29 1.30
N ARG A 578 -21.32 -20.21 0.37
CA ARG A 578 -20.34 -21.18 -0.13
C ARG A 578 -19.94 -20.79 -1.54
N LEU A 579 -18.62 -20.74 -1.76
CA LEU A 579 -18.06 -20.59 -3.10
C LEU A 579 -18.23 -21.92 -3.84
N MET A 580 -18.96 -21.88 -4.95
CA MET A 580 -19.31 -23.04 -5.78
C MET A 580 -18.13 -23.51 -6.64
N TYR A 581 -17.15 -22.64 -6.87
CA TYR A 581 -15.99 -22.93 -7.70
C TYR A 581 -14.82 -23.49 -6.87
N THR A 582 -14.96 -24.73 -6.40
CA THR A 582 -13.81 -25.61 -6.14
C THR A 582 -13.52 -26.39 -7.41
N LYS A 583 -12.89 -25.75 -8.41
CA LYS A 583 -12.04 -26.56 -9.30
C LYS A 583 -10.90 -27.01 -8.41
N ASP A 584 -11.07 -28.17 -7.81
CA ASP A 584 -9.97 -28.98 -7.29
C ASP A 584 -8.98 -29.11 -8.44
N THR A 585 -7.90 -28.35 -8.34
CA THR A 585 -6.67 -28.67 -9.03
C THR A 585 -5.74 -29.09 -7.92
N ASP A 586 -5.62 -30.41 -7.78
CA ASP A 586 -4.50 -31.09 -7.13
C ASP A 586 -3.14 -30.48 -7.53
#